data_AF-A0A2R6C317-F1
#
_entry.id   AF-A0A2R6C317-F1
#
_cell.length_a   1.000
_cell.length_b   1.000
_cell.length_c   1.000
_cell.angle_alpha   90.00
_cell.angle_beta   90.00
_cell.angle_gamma   90.00
#
_symmetry.space_group_name_H-M   'P 1'
#
loop_
_entity.id
_entity.type
_entity.pdbx_description
1 polymer ?
#
loop_
_entity_poly.entity_id
_entity_poly.type
_entity_poly.pdbx_seq_one_letter_code
_entity_poly.pdbx_strand_id
1 'polypeptide(L)'
;MEEWLSNVANELKRRYGPIEVKRIGSSYYAYRVSSVYDPEKRRARKVSGEYLGKITRNGFEPKRRAVLRSVFEYGNASFLWGLMQGIIEGLRDHFPDSWKEIAALSIVRTLRPTPLKYAESAWSKLYLSDLRK
;
A
#
# COMPACT_ATOMS: atom_id res chain seq x y z
N MET A 1 25.10 13.63 17.22
CA MET A 1 23.66 13.63 16.80
C MET A 1 23.01 14.80 17.51
N GLU A 2 22.24 15.64 16.82
CA GLU A 2 21.58 16.80 17.45
C GLU A 2 20.64 16.33 18.59
N GLU A 3 20.58 17.08 19.69
CA GLU A 3 19.87 16.68 20.92
C GLU A 3 18.39 16.37 20.66
N TRP A 4 17.72 17.22 19.87
CA TRP A 4 16.32 17.02 19.48
C TRP A 4 16.09 15.71 18.71
N LEU A 5 17.05 15.30 17.85
CA LEU A 5 16.94 14.08 17.05
C LEU A 5 17.07 12.84 17.94
N SER A 6 17.97 12.89 18.93
CA SER A 6 18.13 11.82 19.93
C SER A 6 16.86 11.66 20.77
N ASN A 7 16.22 12.75 21.15
CA ASN A 7 14.97 12.74 21.93
C ASN A 7 13.84 12.05 21.15
N VAL A 8 13.60 12.46 19.90
CA VAL A 8 12.58 11.83 19.03
C VAL A 8 12.93 10.36 18.76
N ALA A 9 14.20 10.04 18.49
CA ALA A 9 14.61 8.66 18.25
C ALA A 9 14.38 7.74 19.47
N ASN A 10 14.62 8.24 20.69
CA ASN A 10 14.37 7.49 21.91
C ASN A 10 12.87 7.25 22.17
N GLU A 11 12.03 8.24 21.89
CA GLU A 11 10.57 8.08 21.93
C GLU A 11 10.11 7.00 20.94
N LEU A 12 10.61 7.06 19.70
CA LEU A 12 10.28 6.09 18.66
C LEU A 12 10.76 4.68 18.99
N LYS A 13 11.93 4.53 19.65
CA LYS A 13 12.40 3.24 20.14
C LYS A 13 11.46 2.61 21.17
N ARG A 14 10.92 3.42 22.09
CA ARG A 14 9.93 2.96 23.08
C ARG A 14 8.62 2.53 22.42
N ARG A 15 8.19 3.25 21.38
CA ARG A 15 6.90 3.01 20.71
C ARG A 15 6.92 1.88 19.68
N TYR A 16 7.98 1.78 18.87
CA TYR A 16 8.04 0.88 17.71
C TYR A 16 9.05 -0.27 17.85
N GLY A 17 9.79 -0.31 18.96
CA GLY A 17 10.89 -1.24 19.18
C GLY A 17 12.20 -0.74 18.54
N PRO A 18 13.15 -1.63 18.23
CA PRO A 18 14.41 -1.25 17.60
C PRO A 18 14.19 -0.51 16.28
N ILE A 19 14.78 0.68 16.16
CA ILE A 19 14.74 1.50 14.94
C ILE A 19 16.14 1.90 14.48
N GLU A 20 16.23 2.25 13.21
CA GLU A 20 17.37 2.87 12.56
C GLU A 20 16.95 4.23 12.02
N VAL A 21 17.77 5.24 12.33
CA VAL A 21 17.61 6.58 11.76
C VAL A 21 18.57 6.72 10.59
N LYS A 22 18.03 6.95 9.39
CA LYS A 22 18.81 7.22 8.17
C LYS A 22 18.70 8.70 7.83
N ARG A 23 19.83 9.33 7.50
CA ARG A 23 19.86 10.67 6.90
C ARG A 23 19.88 10.53 5.38
N ILE A 24 18.90 11.11 4.70
CA ILE A 24 18.83 11.16 3.25
C ILE A 24 18.68 12.63 2.87
N GLY A 25 19.73 13.21 2.28
CA GLY A 25 19.83 14.65 2.04
C GLY A 25 19.79 15.47 3.34
N SER A 26 18.84 16.41 3.42
CA SER A 26 18.60 17.25 4.59
C SER A 26 17.61 16.67 5.60
N SER A 27 17.06 15.47 5.33
CA SER A 27 15.99 14.87 6.13
C SER A 27 16.43 13.60 6.87
N TYR A 28 15.79 13.33 8.00
CA TYR A 28 15.97 12.12 8.79
C TYR A 28 14.74 11.23 8.69
N TYR A 29 14.96 9.91 8.67
CA TYR A 29 13.91 8.92 8.44
C TYR A 29 14.09 7.75 9.39
N ALA A 30 12.99 7.30 10.00
CA ALA A 30 12.97 6.14 10.88
C ALA A 30 12.57 4.87 10.12
N TYR A 31 13.33 3.81 10.34
CA TYR A 31 13.04 2.47 9.84
C TYR A 31 13.03 1.49 11.02
N ARG A 32 12.15 0.50 10.99
CA ARG A 32 12.23 -0.62 11.94
C ARG A 32 13.52 -1.41 11.67
N VAL A 33 14.12 -1.98 12.70
CA VAL A 33 15.29 -2.85 12.56
C VAL A 33 14.99 -4.19 13.21
N SER A 34 15.40 -5.26 12.53
CA SER A 34 15.50 -6.59 13.11
C SER A 34 16.90 -7.16 12.88
N SER A 35 17.19 -8.28 13.52
CA SER A 35 18.39 -9.07 13.26
C SER A 35 17.98 -10.46 12.82
N VAL A 36 18.67 -11.00 11.81
CA VAL A 36 18.50 -12.36 11.32
C VAL A 36 19.85 -13.06 11.39
N TYR A 37 19.89 -14.33 11.80
CA TYR A 37 21.13 -15.10 11.85
C TYR A 37 21.68 -15.33 10.44
N ASP A 38 22.96 -15.02 10.22
CA ASP A 38 23.68 -15.25 8.97
C ASP A 38 24.59 -16.48 9.16
N PRO A 39 24.26 -17.64 8.54
CA PRO A 39 25.00 -18.88 8.75
C PRO A 39 26.40 -18.86 8.13
N GLU A 40 26.62 -18.10 7.06
CA GLU A 40 27.94 -17.95 6.43
C GLU A 40 28.89 -17.17 7.35
N LYS A 41 28.38 -16.07 7.92
CA LYS A 41 29.16 -15.21 8.82
C LYS A 41 29.12 -15.66 10.28
N ARG A 42 28.35 -16.71 10.58
CA ARG A 42 28.11 -17.27 11.93
C ARG A 42 27.76 -16.22 12.98
N ARG A 43 26.97 -15.21 12.59
CA ARG A 43 26.60 -14.10 13.48
C ARG A 43 25.27 -13.48 13.08
N ALA A 44 24.65 -12.72 13.98
CA ALA A 44 23.47 -11.94 13.65
C ALA A 44 23.81 -10.82 12.64
N ARG A 45 22.98 -10.70 11.60
CA ARG A 45 23.03 -9.63 10.60
C ARG A 45 21.83 -8.69 10.79
N LYS A 46 22.11 -7.40 10.88
CA LYS A 46 21.08 -6.35 10.90
C LYS A 46 20.30 -6.34 9.58
N VAL A 47 18.98 -6.27 9.67
CA VAL A 47 18.07 -6.09 8.53
C VAL A 47 17.25 -4.82 8.78
N SER A 48 17.37 -3.84 7.88
CA SER A 48 16.45 -2.70 7.87
C SER A 48 15.09 -3.19 7.41
N GLY A 49 14.06 -2.98 8.22
CA GLY A 49 12.67 -3.33 7.95
C GLY A 49 11.85 -2.13 7.48
N GLU A 50 10.57 -2.12 7.86
CA GLU A 50 9.57 -1.16 7.40
C GLU A 50 9.96 0.30 7.67
N TYR A 51 9.70 1.17 6.68
CA TYR A 51 9.73 2.63 6.84
C TYR A 51 8.62 3.10 7.78
N LEU A 52 9.01 3.74 8.90
CA LEU A 52 8.07 4.20 9.92
C LEU A 52 7.58 5.62 9.67
N GLY A 53 8.43 6.50 9.13
CA GLY A 53 8.11 7.92 8.97
C GLY A 53 9.32 8.85 8.94
N LYS A 54 9.07 10.14 8.74
CA LYS A 54 10.07 11.19 8.67
C LYS A 54 10.27 11.81 10.05
N ILE A 55 11.51 12.09 10.42
CA ILE A 55 11.86 12.81 11.65
C ILE A 55 12.19 14.26 11.29
N THR A 56 11.48 15.19 11.91
CA THR A 56 11.64 16.64 11.71
C THR A 56 11.87 17.32 13.05
N ARG A 57 12.30 18.60 13.02
CA ARG A 57 12.46 19.40 14.25
C ARG A 57 11.16 19.57 15.04
N ASN A 58 10.01 19.45 14.36
CA ASN A 58 8.70 19.54 14.97
C ASN A 58 8.21 18.18 15.50
N GLY A 59 9.00 17.11 15.36
CA GLY A 59 8.68 15.76 15.81
C GLY A 59 8.63 14.73 14.68
N PHE A 60 8.03 13.59 14.99
CA PHE A 60 7.91 12.46 14.08
C PHE A 60 6.64 12.54 13.22
N GLU A 61 6.82 12.51 11.91
CA GLU A 61 5.75 12.40 10.91
C GLU A 61 5.61 10.93 10.49
N PRO A 62 4.64 10.17 11.04
CA PRO A 62 4.47 8.77 10.70
C PRO A 62 4.16 8.62 9.20
N LYS A 63 4.64 7.53 8.60
CA LYS A 63 4.21 7.09 7.28
C LYS A 63 2.68 7.05 7.29
N ARG A 64 2.06 7.75 6.34
CA ARG A 64 0.61 7.71 6.14
C ARG A 64 0.23 6.24 5.92
N ARG A 65 -0.50 5.65 6.86
CA ARG A 65 -1.16 4.37 6.62
C ARG A 65 -2.18 4.59 5.51
N ALA A 66 -2.29 3.64 4.60
CA ALA A 66 -3.43 3.62 3.70
C ALA A 66 -4.68 3.59 4.58
N VAL A 67 -5.46 4.67 4.56
CA VAL A 67 -6.74 4.69 5.26
C VAL A 67 -7.56 3.56 4.65
N LEU A 68 -8.02 2.62 5.47
CA LEU A 68 -9.00 1.62 5.04
C LEU A 68 -10.18 2.40 4.47
N ARG A 69 -10.37 2.31 3.14
CA ARG A 69 -11.46 3.01 2.46
C ARG A 69 -12.76 2.38 2.92
N SER A 70 -13.62 3.19 3.54
CA SER A 70 -14.96 2.79 3.98
C SER A 70 -16.08 3.28 3.06
N VAL A 71 -15.76 4.19 2.14
CA VAL A 71 -16.72 4.80 1.20
C VAL A 71 -16.37 4.39 -0.23
N PHE A 72 -17.36 3.80 -0.91
CA PHE A 72 -17.25 3.25 -2.25
C PHE A 72 -18.28 3.85 -3.21
N GLU A 73 -17.91 3.93 -4.49
CA GLU A 73 -18.82 4.24 -5.58
C GLU A 73 -19.67 2.98 -5.89
N TYR A 74 -20.98 3.07 -5.64
CA TYR A 74 -21.92 1.96 -5.84
C TYR A 74 -22.67 2.03 -7.17
N GLY A 75 -23.41 3.11 -7.42
CA GLY A 75 -24.42 3.15 -8.50
C GLY A 75 -23.83 2.91 -9.89
N ASN A 76 -22.71 3.56 -10.19
CA ASN A 76 -22.02 3.44 -11.47
C ASN A 76 -21.44 2.03 -11.70
N ALA A 77 -20.78 1.47 -10.69
CA ALA A 77 -20.20 0.13 -10.74
C ALA A 77 -21.28 -0.96 -10.79
N SER A 78 -22.36 -0.81 -10.04
CA SER A 78 -23.46 -1.78 -9.95
C SER A 78 -24.22 -1.84 -11.28
N PHE A 79 -24.49 -0.68 -11.88
CA PHE A 79 -25.11 -0.58 -13.19
C PHE A 79 -24.28 -1.28 -14.29
N LEU A 80 -22.97 -0.95 -14.37
CA LEU A 80 -22.09 -1.58 -15.36
C LEU A 80 -21.89 -3.08 -15.12
N TRP A 81 -21.83 -3.52 -13.86
CA TRP A 81 -21.75 -4.93 -13.52
C TRP A 81 -23.01 -5.70 -13.95
N GLY A 82 -24.19 -5.08 -13.79
CA GLY A 82 -25.45 -5.63 -14.28
C GLY A 82 -25.45 -5.82 -15.79
N LEU A 83 -25.05 -4.81 -16.56
CA LEU A 83 -24.92 -4.91 -18.02
C LEU A 83 -23.91 -5.98 -18.45
N MET A 84 -22.82 -6.12 -17.69
CA MET A 84 -21.76 -7.07 -17.99
C MET A 84 -22.18 -8.53 -17.78
N GLN A 85 -23.21 -8.81 -16.97
CA GLN A 85 -23.64 -10.20 -16.70
C GLN A 85 -23.94 -10.98 -17.98
N GLY A 86 -24.46 -10.32 -19.02
CA GLY A 86 -24.75 -10.96 -20.31
C GLY A 86 -23.52 -11.47 -21.07
N ILE A 87 -22.30 -11.08 -20.69
CA ILE A 87 -21.06 -11.49 -21.35
C ILE A 87 -20.07 -12.18 -20.40
N ILE A 88 -20.37 -12.29 -19.10
CA ILE A 88 -19.44 -12.88 -18.11
C ILE A 88 -19.13 -14.35 -18.41
N GLU A 89 -20.14 -15.15 -18.77
CA GLU A 89 -19.91 -16.58 -19.05
C GLU A 89 -19.01 -16.76 -20.28
N GLY A 90 -19.26 -16.03 -21.37
CA GLY A 90 -18.36 -16.05 -22.53
C GLY A 90 -16.94 -15.58 -22.21
N LEU A 91 -16.78 -14.60 -21.30
CA LEU A 91 -15.45 -14.20 -20.83
C LEU A 91 -14.77 -15.32 -20.02
N ARG A 92 -15.50 -16.06 -19.20
CA ARG A 92 -14.95 -17.20 -18.45
C ARG A 92 -14.55 -18.35 -19.36
N ASP A 93 -15.35 -18.64 -20.37
CA ASP A 93 -15.11 -19.73 -21.30
C ASP A 93 -13.87 -19.47 -22.17
N HIS A 94 -13.69 -18.23 -22.63
CA HIS A 94 -12.59 -17.87 -23.53
C HIS A 94 -11.35 -17.33 -22.82
N PHE A 95 -11.49 -16.75 -21.63
CA PHE A 95 -10.41 -16.13 -20.85
C PHE A 95 -10.44 -16.57 -19.38
N PRO A 96 -10.39 -17.87 -19.08
CA PRO A 96 -10.59 -18.40 -17.72
C PRO A 96 -9.61 -17.82 -16.68
N ASP A 97 -8.37 -17.53 -17.10
CA ASP A 97 -7.32 -17.01 -16.23
C ASP A 97 -7.33 -15.48 -16.08
N SER A 98 -8.15 -14.76 -16.86
CA SER A 98 -8.07 -13.29 -16.94
C SER A 98 -9.42 -12.58 -17.06
N TRP A 99 -10.54 -13.30 -17.01
CA TRP A 99 -11.88 -12.72 -17.17
C TRP A 99 -12.18 -11.64 -16.12
N LYS A 100 -11.63 -11.76 -14.91
CA LYS A 100 -11.84 -10.77 -13.82
C LYS A 100 -11.10 -9.47 -14.12
N GLU A 101 -9.87 -9.56 -14.62
CA GLU A 101 -9.02 -8.45 -15.01
C GLU A 101 -9.63 -7.73 -16.21
N ILE A 102 -10.11 -8.48 -17.21
CA ILE A 102 -10.81 -7.94 -18.38
C ILE A 102 -12.08 -7.20 -17.94
N ALA A 103 -12.89 -7.81 -17.07
CA ALA A 103 -14.10 -7.20 -16.54
C ALA A 103 -13.79 -5.91 -15.74
N ALA A 104 -12.84 -5.96 -14.81
CA ALA A 104 -12.45 -4.83 -13.98
C ALA A 104 -11.91 -3.67 -14.82
N LEU A 105 -11.02 -3.95 -15.79
CA LEU A 105 -10.47 -2.93 -16.68
C LEU A 105 -11.54 -2.32 -17.59
N SER A 106 -12.47 -3.14 -18.10
CA SER A 106 -13.58 -2.66 -18.92
C SER A 106 -14.48 -1.71 -18.13
N ILE A 107 -14.87 -2.07 -16.90
CA ILE A 107 -15.64 -1.19 -16.02
C ILE A 107 -14.89 0.11 -15.74
N VAL A 108 -13.63 0.03 -15.33
CA VAL A 108 -12.81 1.22 -15.04
C VAL A 108 -12.65 2.13 -16.25
N ARG A 109 -12.46 1.56 -17.44
CA ARG A 109 -12.27 2.32 -18.69
C ARG A 109 -13.58 2.96 -19.18
N THR A 110 -14.70 2.29 -19.00
CA THR A 110 -16.03 2.82 -19.35
C THR A 110 -16.44 3.98 -18.44
N LEU A 111 -16.13 3.91 -17.14
CA LEU A 111 -16.43 4.99 -16.20
C LEU A 111 -15.62 6.27 -16.48
N ARG A 112 -14.37 6.10 -16.91
CA ARG A 112 -13.46 7.22 -17.22
C ARG A 112 -12.27 6.71 -18.04
N PRO A 113 -11.72 7.55 -18.95
CA PRO A 113 -10.49 7.24 -19.66
C PRO A 113 -9.31 7.18 -18.67
N THR A 114 -9.10 6.00 -18.08
CA THR A 114 -8.11 5.75 -17.03
C THR A 114 -6.87 5.11 -17.64
N PRO A 115 -5.69 5.77 -17.58
CA PRO A 115 -4.42 5.15 -17.93
C PRO A 115 -4.17 3.90 -17.08
N LEU A 116 -3.53 2.88 -17.66
CA LEU A 116 -3.33 1.58 -16.99
C LEU A 116 -2.65 1.71 -15.61
N LYS A 117 -1.68 2.64 -15.47
CA LYS A 117 -0.99 2.93 -14.19
C LYS A 117 -1.90 3.41 -13.06
N TYR A 118 -3.13 3.83 -13.37
CA TYR A 118 -4.13 4.26 -12.38
C TYR A 118 -5.30 3.29 -12.25
N ALA A 119 -5.29 2.16 -12.97
CA ALA A 119 -6.40 1.21 -12.98
C ALA A 119 -6.70 0.66 -11.58
N GLU A 120 -5.69 0.27 -10.82
CA GLU A 120 -5.83 -0.19 -9.43
C GLU A 120 -6.47 0.89 -8.54
N SER A 121 -5.96 2.12 -8.60
CA SER A 121 -6.49 3.23 -7.82
C SER A 121 -7.95 3.55 -8.18
N ALA A 122 -8.32 3.44 -9.46
CA ALA A 122 -9.69 3.62 -9.90
C ALA A 122 -10.61 2.48 -9.46
N TRP A 123 -10.15 1.22 -9.62
CA TRP A 123 -10.87 0.01 -9.21
C TRP A 123 -11.16 0.01 -7.70
N SER A 124 -10.15 0.36 -6.89
CA SER A 124 -10.24 0.39 -5.43
C SER A 124 -11.32 1.34 -4.85
N LYS A 125 -11.88 2.23 -5.69
CA LYS A 125 -12.95 3.15 -5.31
C LYS A 125 -14.34 2.54 -5.49
N LEU A 126 -14.46 1.49 -6.31
CA LEU A 126 -15.73 0.84 -6.63
C LEU A 126 -16.07 -0.21 -5.57
N TYR A 127 -17.35 -0.37 -5.24
CA TYR A 127 -17.78 -1.39 -4.25
C TYR A 127 -17.45 -2.83 -4.71
N LEU A 128 -17.34 -3.06 -6.03
CA LEU A 128 -16.91 -4.33 -6.62
C LEU A 128 -15.51 -4.76 -6.18
N SER A 129 -14.65 -3.82 -5.78
CA SER A 129 -13.32 -4.12 -5.26
C SER A 129 -13.31 -4.71 -3.85
N ASP A 130 -14.42 -4.55 -3.11
CA ASP A 130 -14.57 -4.99 -1.73
C ASP A 130 -15.52 -6.20 -1.59
N LEU A 131 -16.22 -6.57 -2.66
CA LEU A 131 -17.21 -7.66 -2.71
C LEU A 131 -16.67 -9.06 -2.37
N ARG A 132 -15.35 -9.20 -2.16
CA ARG A 132 -14.64 -10.47 -1.88
C ARG A 132 -13.46 -10.30 -0.92
N LYS A 133 -13.64 -9.51 0.13
CA LYS A 133 -12.89 -9.72 1.39
C LYS A 133 -13.73 -10.51 2.38
#